data_AF-A0ABD0Q835-F1
#
_entry.id   AF-A0ABD0Q835-F1
#
_cell.length_a   1.000
_cell.length_b   1.000
_cell.length_c   1.000
_cell.angle_alpha   90.00
_cell.angle_beta   90.00
_cell.angle_gamma   90.00
#
_symmetry.space_group_name_H-M   'P 1'
#
loop_
_entity.id
_entity.type
_entity.pdbx_description
1 polymer ?
#
loop_
_entity_poly.entity_id
_entity_poly.type
_entity_poly.pdbx_seq_one_letter_code
_entity_poly.pdbx_strand_id
1 'polypeptide(L)'
;MCSGYSVTSVTDGPSEFYVAGAPRAVHKGQVLVYSINSQNQPVIIDSQRGEQIGSYFGSVLCPVNVDTDSVTDLLLVGAPMYMSEEKSETGRVYLFAITKGILSNQGSLEGPSASENARFGTAIIAVPDLNLDSFNDVVVGAPLEGNGQGAIYIYYGEGKTLRKQSSQ
;
A
#
# COMPACT_ATOMS: atom_id res chain seq x y z
N MET A 1 -16.62 13.10 -6.65
CA MET A 1 -15.36 12.32 -6.73
C MET A 1 -15.72 10.87 -6.43
N CYS A 2 -15.32 9.91 -7.27
CA CYS A 2 -15.54 8.50 -6.97
C CYS A 2 -14.43 8.01 -6.02
N SER A 3 -14.65 8.18 -4.72
CA SER A 3 -13.84 7.57 -3.66
C SER A 3 -14.38 6.17 -3.36
N GLY A 4 -13.52 5.22 -3.01
CA GLY A 4 -13.93 3.85 -2.66
C GLY A 4 -13.72 2.80 -3.75
N TYR A 5 -12.74 3.01 -4.64
CA TYR A 5 -12.28 1.95 -5.56
C TYR A 5 -11.69 0.77 -4.77
N SER A 6 -10.98 1.10 -3.69
CA SER A 6 -10.49 0.19 -2.66
C SER A 6 -10.88 0.76 -1.30
N VAL A 7 -11.15 -0.13 -0.35
CA VAL A 7 -11.48 0.23 1.03
C VAL A 7 -10.83 -0.76 1.99
N THR A 8 -10.36 -0.27 3.13
CA THR A 8 -9.85 -1.10 4.23
C THR A 8 -10.09 -0.40 5.56
N SER A 9 -9.99 -1.11 6.68
CA SER A 9 -9.84 -0.51 8.00
C SER A 9 -8.41 -0.64 8.52
N VAL A 10 -8.05 0.24 9.46
CA VAL A 10 -6.79 0.26 10.19
C VAL A 10 -7.10 0.49 11.66
N THR A 11 -6.41 -0.22 12.54
CA THR A 11 -6.63 -0.17 13.99
C THR A 11 -5.49 0.55 14.68
N ASP A 12 -5.82 1.38 15.67
CA ASP A 12 -4.87 2.01 16.60
C ASP A 12 -5.39 1.80 18.03
N GLY A 13 -5.07 0.63 18.58
CA GLY A 13 -5.60 0.15 19.85
C GLY A 13 -7.13 0.03 19.80
N PRO A 14 -7.88 0.77 20.64
CA PRO A 14 -9.35 0.74 20.64
C PRO A 14 -9.97 1.56 19.49
N SER A 15 -9.17 2.34 18.75
CA SER A 15 -9.66 3.20 17.68
C SER A 15 -9.61 2.48 16.35
N GLU A 16 -10.67 2.59 15.56
CA GLU A 16 -10.70 2.11 14.18
C GLU A 16 -10.82 3.31 13.23
N PHE A 17 -10.01 3.30 12.19
CA PHE A 17 -10.09 4.24 11.07
C PHE A 17 -10.36 3.46 9.79
N TYR A 18 -10.98 4.12 8.85
CA TYR A 18 -11.27 3.57 7.54
C TYR A 18 -10.47 4.31 6.48
N VAL A 19 -10.00 3.58 5.50
CA VAL A 19 -9.16 4.11 4.43
C VAL A 19 -9.82 3.80 3.10
N ALA A 20 -10.01 4.81 2.26
CA ALA A 20 -10.57 4.67 0.93
C ALA A 20 -9.60 5.19 -0.13
N GLY A 21 -9.44 4.39 -1.18
CA GLY A 21 -8.66 4.72 -2.35
C GLY A 21 -9.49 5.35 -3.45
N ALA A 22 -8.92 6.36 -4.11
CA ALA A 22 -9.51 7.08 -5.23
C ALA A 22 -8.47 7.23 -6.35
N PRO A 23 -8.15 6.14 -7.09
CA PRO A 23 -7.00 6.10 -8.01
C PRO A 23 -7.12 7.02 -9.23
N ARG A 24 -8.32 7.53 -9.53
CA ARG A 24 -8.56 8.51 -10.60
C ARG A 24 -8.67 9.95 -10.10
N ALA A 25 -8.56 10.18 -8.78
CA ALA A 25 -8.67 11.52 -8.21
C ALA A 25 -7.52 12.41 -8.71
N VAL A 26 -7.86 13.62 -9.16
CA VAL A 26 -6.89 14.66 -9.60
C VAL A 26 -5.90 14.12 -10.65
N HIS A 27 -6.29 13.10 -11.41
CA HIS A 27 -5.46 12.35 -12.38
C HIS A 27 -4.22 11.66 -11.79
N LYS A 28 -3.92 11.78 -10.49
CA LYS A 28 -2.74 11.18 -9.85
C LYS A 28 -3.08 10.04 -8.90
N GLY A 29 -4.32 9.96 -8.44
CA GLY A 29 -4.75 9.06 -7.38
C GLY A 29 -4.65 9.70 -5.99
N GLN A 30 -5.46 9.22 -5.06
CA GLN A 30 -5.51 9.71 -3.67
C GLN A 30 -5.94 8.59 -2.73
N VAL A 31 -5.48 8.66 -1.48
CA VAL A 31 -5.96 7.87 -0.36
C VAL A 31 -6.51 8.81 0.71
N LEU A 32 -7.66 8.47 1.27
CA LEU A 32 -8.37 9.24 2.29
C LEU A 32 -8.52 8.37 3.54
N VAL A 33 -8.18 8.92 4.71
CA VAL A 33 -8.44 8.30 6.00
C VAL A 33 -9.61 9.01 6.66
N TYR A 34 -10.58 8.26 7.15
CA TYR A 34 -11.75 8.79 7.84
C TYR A 34 -12.05 8.01 9.12
N SER A 35 -12.59 8.72 10.12
CA SER A 35 -13.21 8.12 11.29
C SER A 35 -14.73 8.36 11.23
N ILE A 36 -15.48 7.58 12.01
CA ILE A 36 -16.92 7.78 12.16
C ILE A 36 -17.16 8.48 13.50
N ASN A 37 -17.80 9.66 13.45
CA ASN A 37 -18.13 10.40 14.67
C ASN A 37 -19.34 9.81 15.39
N SER A 38 -19.68 10.35 16.58
CA SER A 38 -20.82 9.89 17.38
C SER A 38 -22.19 10.05 16.70
N GLN A 39 -22.28 10.84 15.63
CA GLN A 39 -23.48 11.03 14.81
C GLN A 39 -23.48 10.10 13.58
N ASN A 40 -22.58 9.11 13.53
CA ASN A 40 -22.41 8.17 12.43
C ASN A 40 -22.05 8.83 11.09
N GLN A 41 -21.36 9.97 11.14
CA GLN A 41 -20.90 10.68 9.95
C GLN A 41 -19.38 10.49 9.75
N PRO A 42 -18.93 10.28 8.50
CA PRO A 42 -17.52 10.18 8.19
C PRO A 42 -16.84 11.54 8.30
N VAL A 43 -15.75 11.59 9.06
CA VAL A 43 -14.88 12.77 9.21
C VAL A 43 -13.51 12.42 8.62
N ILE A 44 -13.04 13.21 7.67
CA ILE A 44 -11.72 13.03 7.07
C ILE A 44 -10.65 13.42 8.11
N ILE A 45 -9.75 12.50 8.39
CA ILE A 45 -8.64 12.68 9.34
C ILE A 45 -7.36 13.07 8.60
N ASP A 46 -7.06 12.38 7.51
CA ASP A 46 -5.87 12.64 6.70
C ASP A 46 -6.12 12.29 5.21
N SER A 47 -5.27 12.80 4.32
CA SER A 47 -5.27 12.42 2.92
C SER A 47 -3.88 12.47 2.29
N GLN A 48 -3.57 11.45 1.51
CA GLN A 48 -2.30 11.34 0.77
C GLN A 48 -2.57 11.32 -0.73
N ARG A 49 -1.77 12.06 -1.51
CA ARG A 49 -1.93 12.18 -2.97
C ARG A 49 -0.81 11.46 -3.69
N GLY A 50 -1.14 10.81 -4.81
CA GLY A 50 -0.15 10.21 -5.69
C GLY A 50 0.77 11.26 -6.32
N GLU A 51 2.01 10.87 -6.60
CA GLU A 51 3.05 11.77 -7.12
C GLU A 51 2.88 11.98 -8.63
N GLN A 52 2.60 10.89 -9.37
CA GLN A 52 2.60 10.83 -10.82
C GLN A 52 1.19 10.70 -11.41
N ILE A 53 0.92 11.45 -12.49
CA ILE A 53 -0.32 11.37 -13.26
C ILE A 53 -0.45 9.99 -13.89
N GLY A 54 -1.63 9.39 -13.79
CA GLY A 54 -1.93 8.07 -14.37
C GLY A 54 -1.42 6.89 -13.55
N SER A 55 -0.70 7.11 -12.45
CA SER A 55 -0.08 6.02 -11.66
C SER A 55 -1.07 5.09 -10.96
N TYR A 56 -2.34 5.50 -10.88
CA TYR A 56 -3.41 4.73 -10.23
C TYR A 56 -3.16 4.52 -8.73
N PHE A 57 -2.49 5.48 -8.07
CA PHE A 57 -2.19 5.48 -6.65
C PHE A 57 -3.45 5.36 -5.79
N GLY A 58 -3.46 4.42 -4.86
CA GLY A 58 -4.64 4.12 -4.04
C GLY A 58 -5.58 3.10 -4.68
N SER A 59 -5.14 2.38 -5.72
CA SER A 59 -5.95 1.31 -6.32
C SER A 59 -5.97 0.03 -5.47
N VAL A 60 -4.90 -0.21 -4.72
CA VAL A 60 -4.78 -1.31 -3.75
C VAL A 60 -4.38 -0.73 -2.41
N LEU A 61 -5.03 -1.18 -1.34
CA LEU A 61 -4.74 -0.82 0.04
C LEU A 61 -4.55 -2.10 0.83
N CYS A 62 -3.45 -2.20 1.56
CA CYS A 62 -3.17 -3.36 2.41
C CYS A 62 -2.66 -2.86 3.77
N PRO A 63 -3.48 -2.93 4.83
CA PRO A 63 -3.01 -2.69 6.19
C PRO A 63 -2.14 -3.86 6.65
N VAL A 64 -1.10 -3.57 7.42
CA VAL A 64 -0.19 -4.57 7.97
C VAL A 64 0.08 -4.24 9.43
N ASN A 65 -0.22 -5.20 10.29
CA ASN A 65 0.33 -5.25 11.63
C ASN A 65 1.58 -6.14 11.55
N VAL A 66 2.77 -5.55 11.66
CA VAL A 66 4.04 -6.26 11.46
C VAL A 66 4.45 -6.97 12.74
N ASP A 67 4.36 -6.30 13.89
CA ASP A 67 4.83 -6.85 15.17
C ASP A 67 3.77 -7.62 15.98
N THR A 68 2.59 -7.80 15.41
CA THR A 68 1.44 -8.53 15.96
C THR A 68 0.79 -7.89 17.21
N ASP A 69 1.01 -6.60 17.46
CA ASP A 69 0.57 -5.91 18.70
C ASP A 69 -0.90 -5.42 18.72
N SER A 70 -1.76 -5.95 17.83
CA SER A 70 -3.14 -5.47 17.56
C SER A 70 -3.29 -4.03 17.01
N VAL A 71 -2.19 -3.31 16.79
CA VAL A 71 -2.15 -2.01 16.09
C VAL A 71 -1.72 -2.23 14.64
N THR A 72 -2.30 -1.48 13.71
CA THR A 72 -1.82 -1.47 12.32
C THR A 72 -0.60 -0.56 12.23
N ASP A 73 0.58 -1.14 11.99
CA ASP A 73 1.82 -0.38 11.86
C ASP A 73 1.93 0.35 10.51
N LEU A 74 1.58 -0.35 9.42
CA LEU A 74 1.76 0.13 8.06
C LEU A 74 0.47 0.04 7.24
N LEU A 75 0.31 1.00 6.33
CA LEU A 75 -0.58 0.91 5.18
C LEU A 75 0.26 0.89 3.92
N LEU A 76 0.18 -0.21 3.17
CA LEU A 76 0.73 -0.29 1.83
C LEU A 76 -0.29 0.24 0.82
N VAL A 77 0.20 1.05 -0.11
CA VAL A 77 -0.62 1.66 -1.17
C VAL A 77 -0.04 1.33 -2.53
N GLY A 78 -0.81 0.63 -3.35
CA GLY A 78 -0.45 0.28 -4.71
C GLY A 78 -0.68 1.42 -5.70
N ALA A 79 0.29 1.58 -6.61
CA ALA A 79 0.25 2.42 -7.80
C ALA A 79 0.77 1.61 -9.01
N PRO A 80 0.00 0.60 -9.48
CA PRO A 80 0.47 -0.37 -10.47
C PRO A 80 0.72 0.23 -11.86
N MET A 81 0.19 1.42 -12.16
CA MET A 81 0.43 2.12 -13.43
C MET A 81 1.53 3.18 -13.29
N TYR A 82 2.27 3.19 -12.18
CA TYR A 82 3.44 4.06 -12.05
C TYR A 82 4.45 3.74 -13.15
N MET A 83 4.89 4.78 -13.86
CA MET A 83 5.89 4.69 -14.92
C MET A 83 7.27 5.04 -14.38
N SER A 84 8.26 4.22 -14.72
CA SER A 84 9.67 4.48 -14.46
C SER A 84 10.23 5.62 -15.35
N GLU A 85 11.49 5.99 -15.09
CA GLU A 85 12.23 6.92 -15.95
C GLU A 85 12.41 6.41 -17.39
N GLU A 86 12.39 5.08 -17.57
CA GLU A 86 12.46 4.40 -18.87
C GLU A 86 11.11 4.31 -19.59
N LYS A 87 10.05 4.91 -19.00
CA LYS A 87 8.68 4.94 -19.53
C LYS A 87 7.98 3.58 -19.60
N SER A 88 8.43 2.61 -18.81
CA SER A 88 7.72 1.35 -18.60
C SER A 88 6.78 1.43 -17.40
N GLU A 89 5.62 0.77 -17.48
CA GLU A 89 4.66 0.63 -16.38
C GLU A 89 5.17 -0.38 -15.33
N THR A 90 6.25 -0.02 -14.65
CA THR A 90 6.85 -0.88 -13.61
C THR A 90 5.92 -1.11 -12.44
N GLY A 91 5.12 -0.09 -12.08
CA GLY A 91 4.34 -0.10 -10.85
C GLY A 91 5.17 0.25 -9.61
N ARG A 92 4.49 0.65 -8.54
CA ARG A 92 5.13 1.03 -7.27
C ARG A 92 4.20 0.71 -6.10
N VAL A 93 4.79 0.34 -4.97
CA VAL A 93 4.08 0.18 -3.68
C VAL A 93 4.69 1.12 -2.65
N TYR A 94 3.87 2.01 -2.10
CA TYR A 94 4.25 2.98 -1.09
C TYR A 94 3.96 2.44 0.31
N LEU A 95 4.79 2.80 1.29
CA LEU A 95 4.61 2.46 2.70
C LEU A 95 4.24 3.72 3.46
N PHE A 96 3.15 3.66 4.22
CA PHE A 96 2.77 4.71 5.15
C PHE A 96 2.70 4.13 6.56
N ALA A 97 3.47 4.69 7.50
CA ALA A 97 3.25 4.44 8.91
C ALA A 97 1.97 5.15 9.34
N ILE A 98 1.19 4.52 10.23
CA ILE A 98 -0.09 5.06 10.70
C ILE A 98 0.00 5.34 12.19
N THR A 99 -0.42 6.53 12.60
CA THR A 99 -0.53 6.88 14.02
C THR A 99 -1.76 7.75 14.21
N LYS A 100 -2.75 7.28 14.97
CA LYS A 100 -4.02 7.99 15.20
C LYS A 100 -4.71 8.44 13.90
N GLY A 101 -4.64 7.59 12.86
CA GLY A 101 -5.21 7.85 11.54
C GLY A 101 -4.42 8.83 10.66
N ILE A 102 -3.28 9.33 11.12
CA ILE A 102 -2.37 10.17 10.32
C ILE A 102 -1.38 9.27 9.57
N LEU A 103 -1.23 9.49 8.26
CA LEU A 103 -0.32 8.73 7.41
C LEU A 103 1.02 9.45 7.27
N SER A 104 2.11 8.73 7.53
CA SER A 104 3.48 9.22 7.41
C SER A 104 4.26 8.39 6.39
N ASN A 105 4.66 9.01 5.27
CA ASN A 105 5.35 8.34 4.17
C ASN A 105 6.73 7.79 4.61
N GLN A 106 6.94 6.49 4.47
CA GLN A 106 8.19 5.78 4.79
C GLN A 106 9.00 5.39 3.54
N GLY A 107 8.54 5.80 2.35
CA GLY A 107 9.11 5.48 1.05
C GLY A 107 8.32 4.40 0.31
N SER A 108 9.01 3.62 -0.51
CA SER A 108 8.43 2.55 -1.31
C SER A 108 9.23 1.26 -1.20
N LEU A 109 8.59 0.14 -1.51
CA LEU A 109 9.27 -1.14 -1.70
C LEU A 109 10.11 -1.10 -2.98
N GLU A 110 11.26 -1.78 -2.96
CA GLU A 110 12.08 -2.00 -4.15
C GLU A 110 11.43 -3.10 -4.98
N GLY A 111 11.11 -2.80 -6.23
CA GLY A 111 10.38 -3.69 -7.13
C GLY A 111 11.21 -4.15 -8.33
N PRO A 112 10.53 -4.56 -9.41
CA PRO A 112 11.13 -5.02 -10.66
C PRO A 112 12.03 -3.97 -11.34
N SER A 113 12.78 -4.41 -12.34
CA SER A 113 13.65 -3.53 -13.15
C SER A 113 12.87 -2.37 -13.76
N ALA A 114 13.48 -1.17 -13.80
CA ALA A 114 12.89 0.04 -14.37
C ALA A 114 12.42 -0.15 -15.82
N SER A 115 13.01 -1.10 -16.56
CA SER A 115 12.69 -1.40 -17.95
C SER A 115 11.43 -2.26 -18.15
N GLU A 116 10.91 -2.89 -17.11
CA GLU A 116 9.82 -3.88 -17.23
C GLU A 116 8.43 -3.25 -17.05
N ASN A 117 7.46 -3.73 -17.85
CA ASN A 117 6.05 -3.36 -17.70
C ASN A 117 5.36 -4.26 -16.67
N ALA A 118 5.95 -4.39 -15.49
CA ALA A 118 5.62 -5.44 -14.53
C ALA A 118 4.29 -5.21 -13.79
N ARG A 119 3.84 -3.95 -13.69
CA ARG A 119 2.68 -3.52 -12.88
C ARG A 119 2.74 -4.03 -11.43
N PHE A 120 3.92 -3.93 -10.83
CA PHE A 120 4.15 -4.22 -9.43
C PHE A 120 3.19 -3.46 -8.52
N GLY A 121 2.61 -4.15 -7.54
CA GLY A 121 1.59 -3.59 -6.65
C GLY A 121 0.16 -3.71 -7.17
N THR A 122 -0.08 -4.52 -8.20
CA THR A 122 -1.44 -4.85 -8.68
C THR A 122 -2.21 -5.69 -7.65
N ALA A 123 -1.50 -6.50 -6.86
CA ALA A 123 -2.04 -7.21 -5.71
C ALA A 123 -1.03 -7.13 -4.56
N ILE A 124 -1.53 -6.92 -3.34
CA ILE A 124 -0.71 -6.82 -2.13
C ILE A 124 -1.48 -7.56 -1.03
N ILE A 125 -0.79 -8.41 -0.28
CA ILE A 125 -1.36 -9.13 0.85
C ILE A 125 -0.36 -9.22 2.00
N ALA A 126 -0.83 -8.93 3.21
CA ALA A 126 -0.13 -9.28 4.44
C ALA A 126 -0.30 -10.78 4.70
N VAL A 127 0.80 -11.46 4.96
CA VAL A 127 0.81 -12.88 5.28
C VAL A 127 1.42 -13.07 6.67
N PRO A 128 0.97 -14.10 7.42
CA PRO A 128 1.65 -14.47 8.65
C PRO A 128 3.13 -14.75 8.39
N ASP A 129 3.96 -14.47 9.38
CA ASP A 129 5.39 -14.76 9.45
C ASP A 129 5.81 -16.02 8.66
N LEU A 130 6.42 -15.81 7.49
CA LEU A 130 6.86 -16.87 6.57
C LEU A 130 8.26 -17.37 6.91
N ASN A 131 9.09 -16.54 7.54
CA ASN A 131 10.50 -16.84 7.81
C ASN A 131 10.76 -17.27 9.28
N LEU A 132 9.71 -17.27 10.11
CA LEU A 132 9.69 -17.63 11.52
C LEU A 132 10.48 -16.65 12.43
N ASP A 133 10.51 -15.36 12.08
CA ASP A 133 11.18 -14.31 12.87
C ASP A 133 10.24 -13.53 13.81
N SER A 134 8.98 -13.94 13.91
CA SER A 134 7.88 -13.35 14.68
C SER A 134 7.30 -12.05 14.12
N PHE A 135 7.64 -11.67 12.88
CA PHE A 135 7.03 -10.53 12.20
C PHE A 135 6.17 -10.97 11.03
N ASN A 136 5.02 -10.32 10.82
CA ASN A 136 4.20 -10.57 9.64
C ASN A 136 4.89 -10.01 8.38
N ASP A 137 4.78 -10.76 7.30
CA ASP A 137 5.42 -10.47 6.03
C ASP A 137 4.41 -9.97 5.00
N VAL A 138 4.91 -9.57 3.83
CA VAL A 138 4.08 -9.05 2.74
C VAL A 138 4.47 -9.69 1.43
N VAL A 139 3.45 -10.06 0.65
CA VAL A 139 3.60 -10.53 -0.72
C VAL A 139 3.01 -9.51 -1.68
N VAL A 140 3.75 -9.15 -2.71
CA VAL A 140 3.34 -8.22 -3.77
C VAL A 140 3.38 -8.90 -5.12
N GLY A 141 2.30 -8.75 -5.90
CA GLY A 141 2.21 -9.29 -7.26
C GLY A 141 2.64 -8.27 -8.33
N ALA A 142 3.34 -8.79 -9.34
CA ALA A 142 3.73 -8.11 -10.57
C ALA A 142 3.30 -8.97 -11.79
N PRO A 143 1.99 -8.97 -12.14
CA PRO A 143 1.42 -9.95 -13.06
C PRO A 143 1.90 -9.82 -14.51
N LEU A 144 2.50 -8.69 -14.90
CA LEU A 144 2.94 -8.45 -16.27
C LEU A 144 4.46 -8.58 -16.45
N GLU A 145 5.19 -8.93 -15.39
CA GLU A 145 6.63 -9.14 -15.46
C GLU A 145 7.01 -10.30 -16.39
N GLY A 146 8.21 -10.26 -16.97
CA GLY A 146 8.70 -11.31 -17.86
C GLY A 146 7.84 -11.48 -19.12
N ASN A 147 7.28 -10.39 -19.65
CA ASN A 147 6.31 -10.39 -20.76
C ASN A 147 5.00 -11.14 -20.44
N GLY A 148 4.46 -10.93 -19.24
CA GLY A 148 3.18 -11.52 -18.83
C GLY A 148 3.28 -12.93 -18.23
N GLN A 149 4.49 -13.40 -17.90
CA GLN A 149 4.67 -14.60 -17.09
C GLN A 149 4.24 -14.36 -15.64
N GLY A 150 4.43 -13.13 -15.17
CA GLY A 150 4.08 -12.70 -13.83
C GLY A 150 5.13 -13.12 -12.80
N ALA A 151 5.25 -12.30 -11.76
CA ALA A 151 6.12 -12.56 -10.61
C ALA A 151 5.39 -12.20 -9.30
N ILE A 152 5.90 -12.75 -8.21
CA ILE A 152 5.56 -12.35 -6.85
C ILE A 152 6.84 -12.00 -6.10
N TYR A 153 6.74 -11.03 -5.22
CA TYR A 153 7.85 -10.52 -4.40
C TYR A 153 7.48 -10.68 -2.93
N ILE A 154 8.43 -11.14 -2.12
CA ILE A 154 8.24 -11.34 -0.68
C ILE A 154 9.11 -10.32 0.09
N TYR A 155 8.48 -9.57 0.99
CA TYR A 155 9.13 -8.59 1.85
C TYR A 155 8.94 -8.99 3.30
N TYR A 156 10.06 -9.19 4.00
CA TYR A 156 10.03 -9.58 5.40
C TYR A 156 9.78 -8.41 6.34
N GLY A 157 9.04 -8.68 7.40
CA GLY A 157 8.86 -7.78 8.52
C GLY A 157 10.16 -7.51 9.28
N GLU A 158 10.26 -6.34 9.89
CA GLU A 158 11.34 -5.98 10.81
C GLU A 158 10.87 -4.90 11.79
N GLY A 159 10.67 -5.28 13.05
CA GLY A 159 10.10 -4.38 14.06
C GLY A 159 8.68 -3.96 13.67
N LYS A 160 8.46 -2.66 13.46
CA LYS A 160 7.17 -2.09 13.01
C LYS A 160 7.16 -1.70 11.53
N THR A 161 8.10 -2.22 10.73
CA THR A 161 8.23 -1.87 9.32
C THR A 161 8.56 -3.08 8.46
N LEU A 162 8.76 -2.89 7.15
CA LEU A 162 9.21 -3.92 6.22
C LEU A 162 10.62 -3.62 5.72
N ARG A 163 11.37 -4.68 5.43
CA ARG A 163 12.58 -4.57 4.60
C ARG A 163 12.18 -4.15 3.20
N LYS A 164 12.89 -3.16 2.65
CA LYS A 164 12.53 -2.56 1.34
C LYS A 164 12.98 -3.43 0.17
N GLN A 165 14.05 -4.18 0.33
CA GLN A 165 14.53 -5.14 -0.65
C GLN A 165 13.74 -6.44 -0.51
N SER A 166 13.28 -7.00 -1.62
CA SER A 166 12.63 -8.30 -1.60
C SER A 166 13.63 -9.40 -1.29
N SER A 167 13.17 -10.44 -0.59
CA SER A 167 13.99 -11.63 -0.32
C SER A 167 13.92 -12.66 -1.45
N GLN A 168 12.85 -12.60 -2.24
CA GLN A 168 12.61 -13.37 -3.47
C GLN A 168 11.91 -12.48 -4.49
#